data_AF-A0A9P0Q728-F1
#
_entry.id   AF-A0A9P0Q728-F1
#
_cell.length_a   1.000
_cell.length_b   1.000
_cell.length_c   1.000
_cell.angle_alpha   90.00
_cell.angle_beta   90.00
_cell.angle_gamma   90.00
#
_symmetry.space_group_name_H-M   'P 1'
#
loop_
_entity.id
_entity.type
_entity.pdbx_description
1 polymer ?
#
loop_
_entity_poly.entity_id
_entity_poly.type
_entity_poly.pdbx_seq_one_letter_code
_entity_poly.pdbx_strand_id
1 'polypeptide(L)'
;MYIRQIMEKGSSQNWRDVLFQATGESRLDGTALREYFRPLEDWLRDENLRTGEFVGWLYDGDYCKQSIETAGLQVYGGFYNAAVAPTSNSIVNTLLITAFILYSKRFFQ
;
A
#
# COMPACT_ATOMS: atom_id res chain seq x y z
N MET A 1 -12.70 19.28 36.38
CA MET A 1 -11.63 18.86 37.32
C MET A 1 -10.90 17.58 36.88
N TYR A 2 -11.47 16.76 35.98
CA TYR A 2 -10.91 15.49 35.50
C TYR A 2 -9.50 15.57 34.90
N ILE A 3 -9.26 16.48 33.94
CA ILE A 3 -7.94 16.59 33.30
C ILE A 3 -6.84 16.94 34.32
N ARG A 4 -7.15 17.74 35.36
CA ARG A 4 -6.19 18.06 36.42
C ARG A 4 -5.72 16.80 37.16
N GLN A 5 -6.62 15.86 37.44
CA GLN A 5 -6.31 14.59 38.13
C GLN A 5 -5.45 13.64 37.28
N ILE A 6 -5.60 13.69 35.96
CA ILE A 6 -4.77 12.93 35.03
C ILE A 6 -3.38 13.57 34.94
N MET A 7 -3.33 14.90 34.77
CA MET A 7 -2.07 15.64 34.55
C MET A 7 -1.20 15.74 35.81
N GLU A 8 -1.80 15.78 37.01
CA GLU A 8 -1.03 15.85 38.28
C GLU A 8 -0.15 14.61 38.53
N LYS A 9 -0.44 13.49 37.88
CA LYS A 9 0.35 12.25 37.98
C LYS A 9 1.72 12.38 37.31
N GLY A 10 1.88 13.27 36.33
CA GLY A 10 3.14 13.48 35.61
C GLY A 10 3.79 12.17 35.15
N SER A 11 5.09 12.02 35.42
CA SER A 11 5.86 10.80 35.12
C SER A 11 5.89 9.77 36.26
N SER A 12 5.13 10.00 37.35
CA SER A 12 5.17 9.13 38.54
C SER A 12 4.41 7.80 38.36
N GLN A 13 3.49 7.73 37.40
CA GLN A 13 2.72 6.54 37.05
C GLN A 13 3.05 6.09 35.61
N ASN A 14 2.85 4.81 35.30
CA ASN A 14 3.00 4.33 33.93
C ASN A 14 1.99 5.03 33.02
N TRP A 15 2.45 5.53 31.88
CA TRP A 15 1.61 6.27 30.94
C TRP A 15 0.37 5.49 30.47
N ARG A 16 0.42 4.15 30.41
CA ARG A 16 -0.74 3.32 30.04
C ARG A 16 -1.83 3.32 31.10
N ASP A 17 -1.45 3.34 32.38
CA ASP A 17 -2.41 3.37 33.49
C ASP A 17 -3.09 4.74 33.57
N VAL A 18 -2.33 5.80 33.29
CA VAL A 18 -2.85 7.18 33.19
C VAL A 18 -3.76 7.34 31.97
N LEU A 19 -3.38 6.76 30.83
CA LEU A 19 -4.20 6.73 29.62
C LEU A 19 -5.52 5.98 29.85
N PHE A 20 -5.47 4.79 30.46
CA PHE A 20 -6.67 4.01 30.78
C PHE A 20 -7.63 4.78 31.70
N GLN A 21 -7.11 5.50 32.69
CA GLN A 21 -7.93 6.36 33.54
C GLN A 21 -8.58 7.50 32.76
N ALA A 22 -7.95 7.98 31.67
CA ALA A 22 -8.41 9.10 30.86
C ALA A 22 -9.41 8.70 29.76
N THR A 23 -9.19 7.55 29.10
CA THR A 23 -9.91 7.14 27.90
C THR A 23 -10.70 5.83 28.06
N GLY A 24 -10.46 5.07 29.14
CA GLY A 24 -10.95 3.70 29.28
C GLY A 24 -10.15 2.67 28.48
N GLU A 25 -9.10 3.09 27.77
CA GLU A 25 -8.26 2.23 26.94
C GLU A 25 -6.80 2.25 27.40
N SER A 26 -6.18 1.07 27.48
CA SER A 26 -4.77 0.92 27.89
C SER A 26 -3.79 0.96 26.71
N ARG A 27 -4.31 1.06 25.48
CA ARG A 27 -3.54 1.16 24.23
C ARG A 27 -3.82 2.49 23.57
N LEU A 28 -2.83 2.98 22.82
CA LEU A 28 -3.02 4.17 21.99
C LEU A 28 -3.86 3.78 20.76
N ASP A 29 -5.00 4.44 20.57
CA ASP A 29 -5.88 4.28 19.41
C ASP A 29 -5.94 5.55 18.57
N GLY A 30 -5.75 5.40 17.26
CA GLY A 30 -5.85 6.47 16.27
C GLY A 30 -7.28 6.74 15.78
N THR A 31 -8.26 5.94 16.20
CA THR A 31 -9.66 6.06 15.73
C THR A 31 -10.25 7.45 16.01
N ALA A 32 -10.02 8.02 17.19
CA ALA A 32 -10.52 9.36 17.53
C ALA A 32 -10.00 10.45 16.57
N LEU A 33 -8.75 10.32 16.11
CA LEU A 33 -8.17 11.24 15.13
C LEU A 33 -8.80 11.05 13.74
N ARG A 34 -9.01 9.79 13.32
CA ARG A 34 -9.69 9.48 12.06
C ARG A 34 -11.14 9.94 12.06
N GLU A 35 -11.83 9.81 13.19
CA GLU A 35 -13.19 10.31 13.39
C GLU A 35 -13.28 11.82 13.22
N TYR A 36 -12.36 12.55 13.86
CA TYR A 36 -12.28 14.00 13.74
C TYR A 36 -12.12 14.45 12.28
N PHE A 37 -11.28 13.73 11.51
CA PHE A 37 -11.02 14.06 10.10
C PHE A 37 -11.91 13.34 9.08
N ARG A 38 -12.88 12.52 9.51
CA ARG A 38 -13.72 11.71 8.62
C ARG A 38 -14.40 12.53 7.52
N PRO A 39 -15.01 13.70 7.79
CA PRO A 39 -15.65 14.49 6.73
C PRO A 39 -14.66 14.99 5.66
N LEU A 40 -13.43 15.32 6.07
CA LEU A 40 -12.38 15.74 5.15
C LEU A 40 -11.87 14.56 4.32
N GLU A 41 -11.72 13.40 4.94
CA GLU A 41 -11.31 12.17 4.25
C GLU A 41 -12.30 11.79 3.15
N ASP A 42 -13.60 11.85 3.44
CA ASP A 42 -14.65 11.55 2.47
C ASP A 42 -14.62 12.55 1.31
N TRP A 43 -14.49 13.84 1.59
CA TRP A 43 -14.36 14.87 0.56
C TRP A 43 -13.13 14.68 -0.32
N LEU A 44 -11.97 14.37 0.27
CA LEU A 44 -10.72 14.13 -0.48
C LEU A 44 -10.84 12.91 -1.39
N ARG A 45 -11.57 11.87 -0.96
CA ARG A 45 -11.80 10.68 -1.77
C ARG A 45 -12.61 11.01 -3.02
N ASP A 46 -13.70 11.77 -2.86
CA ASP A 46 -14.55 12.19 -3.97
C ASP A 46 -13.79 13.12 -4.92
N GLU A 47 -13.02 14.05 -4.38
CA GLU A 47 -12.24 15.00 -5.17
C GLU A 47 -11.15 14.32 -5.98
N ASN A 48 -10.38 13.41 -5.38
CA ASN A 48 -9.35 12.64 -6.09
C ASN A 48 -9.93 11.82 -7.25
N LEU A 49 -11.14 11.27 -7.08
CA LEU A 49 -11.85 10.57 -8.15
C LEU A 49 -12.31 11.53 -9.26
N ARG A 50 -12.78 12.72 -8.89
CA ARG A 50 -13.25 13.76 -9.82
C ARG A 50 -12.11 14.32 -10.68
N THR A 51 -10.93 14.50 -10.10
CA THR A 51 -9.75 15.05 -10.79
C THR A 51 -8.86 13.97 -11.40
N GLY A 52 -9.06 12.69 -11.04
CA GLY A 52 -8.26 11.58 -11.52
C GLY A 52 -6.85 11.56 -10.93
N GLU A 53 -6.69 12.06 -9.70
CA GLU A 53 -5.40 12.11 -9.01
C GLU A 53 -4.89 10.71 -8.66
N PHE A 54 -3.58 10.52 -8.78
CA PHE A 54 -2.93 9.30 -8.32
C PHE A 54 -2.75 9.35 -6.79
N VAL A 55 -3.47 8.50 -6.06
CA VAL A 55 -3.35 8.40 -4.60
C VAL A 55 -2.20 7.47 -4.23
N GLY A 56 -1.16 8.03 -3.64
CA GLY A 56 0.03 7.31 -3.19
C GLY A 56 1.31 7.98 -3.68
N TRP A 57 2.41 7.27 -3.61
CA TRP A 57 3.71 7.73 -4.10
C TRP A 57 4.38 6.61 -4.89
N LEU A 58 4.96 6.97 -6.03
CA LEU A 58 5.88 6.10 -6.76
C LEU A 58 7.28 6.35 -6.21
N TYR A 59 7.96 5.26 -5.83
CA TYR A 59 9.35 5.36 -5.42
C TYR A 59 10.22 5.54 -6.67
N ASP A 60 10.81 6.73 -6.82
CA ASP A 60 11.60 7.10 -8.01
C ASP A 60 13.04 6.54 -8.00
N GLY A 61 13.45 5.83 -6.94
CA GLY A 61 14.76 5.15 -6.90
C GLY A 61 16.02 6.03 -6.90
N ASP A 62 15.90 7.30 -7.30
CA ASP A 62 17.05 8.15 -7.61
C ASP A 62 17.44 9.13 -6.50
N TYR A 63 16.64 9.26 -5.44
CA TYR A 63 16.97 10.12 -4.29
C TYR A 63 18.17 9.62 -3.45
N CYS A 64 18.72 8.44 -3.75
CA CYS A 64 19.91 7.88 -3.11
C CYS A 64 20.92 7.30 -4.12
N LYS A 65 20.97 7.80 -5.37
CA LYS A 65 21.93 7.24 -6.36
C LYS A 65 23.38 7.62 -6.05
N GLN A 66 23.60 8.87 -5.66
CA GLN A 66 24.94 9.46 -5.55
C GLN A 66 25.74 8.93 -4.35
N SER A 67 25.08 8.67 -3.22
CA SER A 67 25.70 8.10 -2.02
C SER A 67 25.99 6.60 -2.16
N ILE A 68 25.26 5.89 -3.02
CA ILE A 68 25.43 4.46 -3.29
C ILE A 68 26.59 4.22 -4.27
N GLU A 69 26.69 5.03 -5.32
CA GLU A 69 27.81 4.97 -6.29
C GLU A 69 29.15 5.35 -5.63
N THR A 70 29.16 6.35 -4.75
CA THR A 70 30.38 6.80 -4.04
C THR A 70 30.87 5.77 -3.02
N ALA A 71 29.99 4.92 -2.49
CA ALA A 71 30.33 3.90 -1.50
C ALA A 71 30.69 2.52 -2.09
N GLY A 72 30.58 2.35 -3.43
CA GLY A 72 30.89 1.06 -4.09
C GLY A 72 29.99 -0.10 -3.65
N LEU A 73 28.79 0.20 -3.12
CA LEU A 73 27.86 -0.81 -2.62
C LEU A 73 26.96 -1.30 -3.76
N GLN A 74 26.92 -2.63 -4.00
CA GLN A 74 25.94 -3.22 -4.91
C GLN A 74 24.57 -3.24 -4.22
N VAL A 75 23.62 -2.46 -4.74
CA VAL A 75 22.24 -2.49 -4.24
C VAL A 75 21.47 -3.55 -5.02
N TYR A 76 21.17 -4.65 -4.35
CA TYR A 76 20.17 -5.59 -4.84
C TYR A 76 18.79 -5.14 -4.35
N GLY A 77 18.01 -4.52 -5.24
CA GLY A 77 16.68 -4.00 -4.95
C GLY A 77 15.88 -3.89 -6.25
N GLY A 78 15.30 -5.02 -6.66
CA GLY A 78 14.53 -5.14 -7.90
C GLY A 78 13.21 -4.38 -7.91
N PHE A 79 12.64 -4.29 -9.11
CA PHE A 79 11.41 -3.57 -9.46
C PHE A 79 10.18 -4.10 -8.71
N TYR A 80 9.85 -3.52 -7.55
CA TYR A 80 8.56 -3.76 -6.88
C TYR A 80 7.47 -2.96 -7.62
N ASN A 81 6.92 -3.57 -8.67
CA ASN A 81 5.69 -3.28 -9.42
C ASN A 81 5.84 -3.60 -10.91
N ALA A 82 6.75 -4.49 -11.30
CA ALA A 82 6.56 -5.22 -12.55
C ALA A 82 5.36 -6.16 -12.35
N ALA A 83 4.15 -5.66 -12.62
CA ALA A 83 3.09 -6.55 -13.04
C ALA A 83 3.65 -7.31 -14.24
N VAL A 84 3.96 -8.60 -14.05
CA VAL A 84 4.25 -9.49 -15.18
C VAL A 84 2.95 -9.49 -15.97
N ALA A 85 2.86 -8.65 -17.00
CA ALA A 85 1.82 -8.75 -17.99
C ALA A 85 1.88 -10.21 -18.47
N PRO A 86 0.81 -11.01 -18.33
CA PRO A 86 0.80 -12.30 -18.97
C PRO A 86 0.99 -12.01 -20.45
N THR A 87 2.15 -12.38 -20.99
CA THR A 87 2.36 -12.35 -22.43
C THR A 87 1.38 -13.37 -22.99
N SER A 88 0.19 -12.92 -23.38
CA SER A 88 -0.71 -13.75 -24.15
C SER A 88 -0.03 -13.96 -25.50
N ASN A 89 0.74 -15.04 -25.60
CA ASN A 89 1.37 -15.43 -26.85
C ASN A 89 0.26 -15.93 -27.78
N SER A 90 -0.44 -15.00 -28.42
CA SER A 90 -1.54 -15.28 -29.37
C SER A 90 -1.10 -16.23 -30.48
N ILE A 91 0.21 -16.27 -30.78
CA ILE A 91 0.84 -17.18 -31.73
C ILE A 91 0.74 -18.64 -31.27
N VAL A 92 0.95 -18.93 -29.98
CA VAL A 92 0.87 -20.32 -29.46
C VAL A 92 -0.57 -20.81 -29.52
N ASN A 93 -1.53 -19.96 -29.14
CA ASN A 93 -2.95 -20.32 -29.21
C ASN A 93 -3.43 -20.53 -30.65
N THR A 94 -2.99 -19.69 -31.60
CA THR A 94 -3.32 -19.91 -33.03
C THR A 94 -2.63 -21.14 -33.62
N LEU A 95 -1.39 -21.45 -33.22
CA LEU A 95 -0.71 -22.67 -33.65
C LEU A 95 -1.38 -23.94 -33.08
N LEU A 96 -1.81 -23.92 -31.81
CA LEU A 96 -2.52 -25.05 -31.21
C LEU A 96 -3.90 -25.27 -31.86
N ILE A 97 -4.64 -24.19 -32.14
CA ILE A 97 -5.95 -24.28 -32.80
C ILE A 97 -5.79 -24.78 -34.24
N THR A 98 -4.81 -24.27 -34.99
CA THR A 98 -4.56 -24.73 -36.36
C THR A 98 -4.08 -26.19 -36.40
N ALA A 99 -3.22 -26.61 -35.48
CA ALA A 99 -2.81 -28.01 -35.33
C ALA A 99 -4.00 -28.93 -34.99
N PHE A 100 -4.90 -28.51 -34.09
CA PHE A 100 -6.09 -29.28 -33.74
C PHE A 100 -7.07 -29.42 -34.91
N ILE A 101 -7.26 -28.35 -35.70
CA ILE A 101 -8.09 -28.38 -36.92
C ILE A 101 -7.47 -29.29 -37.98
N LEU A 102 -6.14 -29.27 -38.16
CA LEU A 102 -5.46 -30.15 -39.10
C LEU A 102 -5.51 -31.62 -38.66
N TYR A 103 -5.38 -31.88 -37.35
CA TYR A 103 -5.47 -33.23 -36.79
C TYR A 103 -6.89 -33.81 -36.93
N SER A 104 -7.92 -33.03 -36.60
CA SER A 104 -9.32 -33.46 -36.74
C SER A 104 -9.73 -33.67 -38.20
N LYS A 105 -9.25 -32.84 -39.13
CA LYS A 105 -9.46 -33.08 -40.57
C LYS A 105 -8.75 -34.33 -41.08
N ARG A 106 -7.60 -34.69 -40.50
CA ARG A 106 -6.85 -35.90 -40.88
C ARG A 106 -7.42 -37.18 -40.27
N PHE A 107 -8.17 -37.10 -39.17
CA PHE A 107 -8.84 -38.25 -38.55
C PHE A 107 -10.19 -38.61 -39.20
N PHE A 108 -10.80 -37.67 -39.95
CA PHE A 108 -12.08 -37.88 -40.64
C PHE A 108 -11.93 -38.21 -42.13
N GLN A 109 -10.77 -38.73 -42.56
CA GLN A 109 -10.55 -39.26 -43.90
C GLN A 109 -9.98 -40.67 -43.84
#